data_AF-A0A925DRM6-F1
#
_entry.id   AF-A0A925DRM6-F1
#
_cell.length_a   1.000
_cell.length_b   1.000
_cell.length_c   1.000
_cell.angle_alpha   90.00
_cell.angle_beta   90.00
_cell.angle_gamma   90.00
#
_symmetry.space_group_name_H-M   'P 1'
#
loop_
_entity.id
_entity.type
_entity.pdbx_description
1 polymer ?
#
loop_
_entity_poly.entity_id
_entity_poly.type
_entity_poly.pdbx_seq_one_letter_code
_entity_poly.pdbx_strand_id
1 'polypeptide(L)'
;IIFLFLSVFPAHTFGQLKGEYCHHYGFGSECITFLENNRFEYDYHDCTSIHKGKGIYKLNGQNLNLNFQTDSSNEKSGYVIAETKTSQNDSIEIKISCYDKKLNESLVFVTITFKNKKDSVIAGKATDLDGNCTIKFPRSSDSLTLCARYIGYEALNYILIPDKDYNLQVNMKTNFRKEYKSGETLNFKIRKITTRSIDLQPDYEKAPYEIYEKR
;
A
#
# COMPACT_ATOMS: atom_id res chain seq x y z
N ILE A 1 36.89 58.01 9.32
CA ILE A 1 37.14 56.59 8.97
C ILE A 1 36.05 55.77 9.64
N ILE A 2 35.03 55.34 8.87
CA ILE A 2 33.91 54.53 9.37
C ILE A 2 34.30 53.06 9.17
N PHE A 3 34.54 52.34 10.26
CA PHE A 3 34.81 50.91 10.26
C PHE A 3 33.49 50.15 10.09
N LEU A 4 33.23 49.67 8.88
CA LEU A 4 32.10 48.78 8.57
C LEU A 4 32.45 47.37 9.08
N PHE A 5 32.00 47.04 10.29
CA PHE A 5 32.09 45.67 10.82
C PHE A 5 31.08 44.80 10.05
N LEU A 6 31.54 44.16 8.96
CA LEU A 6 30.82 43.02 8.37
C LEU A 6 30.88 41.87 9.39
N SER A 7 29.83 41.73 10.19
CA SER A 7 29.58 40.53 10.97
C SER A 7 29.30 39.38 9.99
N VAL A 8 30.35 38.63 9.67
CA VAL A 8 30.23 37.32 9.03
C VAL A 8 29.51 36.42 10.02
N PHE A 9 28.18 36.41 9.97
CA PHE A 9 27.40 35.44 10.72
C PHE A 9 27.83 34.06 10.19
N PRO A 10 28.35 33.16 11.05
CA PRO A 10 28.52 31.79 10.64
C PRO A 10 27.12 31.30 10.31
N ALA A 11 26.85 31.08 9.03
CA ALA A 11 25.70 30.30 8.62
C ALA A 11 25.94 28.92 9.23
N HIS A 12 25.35 28.69 10.40
CA HIS A 12 25.20 27.36 10.96
C HIS A 12 24.32 26.61 9.97
N THR A 13 24.95 26.03 8.96
CA THR A 13 24.35 25.00 8.14
C THR A 13 24.05 23.87 9.12
N PHE A 14 22.81 23.81 9.59
CA PHE A 14 22.32 22.65 10.32
C PHE A 14 22.69 21.44 9.49
N GLY A 15 23.54 20.58 10.07
CA GLY A 15 24.12 19.44 9.37
C GLY A 15 23.01 18.63 8.73
N GLN A 16 23.19 18.29 7.47
CA GLN A 16 22.27 17.41 6.78
C GLN A 16 22.25 16.05 7.49
N LEU A 17 21.05 15.53 7.78
CA LEU A 17 20.91 14.16 8.25
C LEU A 17 21.32 13.21 7.12
N LYS A 18 22.07 12.17 7.45
CA LYS A 18 22.53 11.17 6.47
C LYS A 18 22.53 9.78 7.08
N GLY A 19 21.94 8.84 6.34
CA GLY A 19 21.86 7.42 6.69
C GLY A 19 20.45 6.97 7.02
N GLU A 20 20.30 5.67 7.22
CA GLU A 20 19.07 5.01 7.62
C GLU A 20 18.99 4.98 9.16
N TYR A 21 17.86 5.41 9.70
CA TYR A 21 17.57 5.39 11.12
C TYR A 21 16.27 4.63 11.35
N CYS A 22 16.31 3.59 12.17
CA CYS A 22 15.19 2.68 12.37
C CYS A 22 14.79 2.60 13.85
N HIS A 23 13.50 2.65 14.10
CA HIS A 23 12.87 2.29 15.36
C HIS A 23 12.23 0.90 15.23
N HIS A 24 12.50 0.02 16.18
CA HIS A 24 11.95 -1.34 16.23
C HIS A 24 11.02 -1.48 17.44
N TYR A 25 9.82 -2.03 17.23
CA TYR A 25 8.83 -2.22 18.27
C TYR A 25 8.00 -3.49 18.02
N GLY A 26 8.08 -4.45 18.95
CA GLY A 26 7.35 -5.71 18.83
C GLY A 26 7.60 -6.43 17.50
N PHE A 27 6.57 -6.51 16.66
CA PHE A 27 6.60 -7.12 15.32
C PHE A 27 6.64 -6.08 14.18
N GLY A 28 7.03 -4.84 14.49
CA GLY A 28 7.08 -3.75 13.54
C GLY A 28 8.39 -2.98 13.54
N SER A 29 8.55 -2.16 12.52
CA SER A 29 9.67 -1.25 12.36
C SER A 29 9.27 -0.01 11.59
N GLU A 30 9.83 1.12 11.97
CA GLU A 30 9.72 2.39 11.25
C GLU A 30 11.12 2.92 10.94
N CYS A 31 11.43 3.10 9.67
CA CYS A 31 12.74 3.52 9.19
C CYS A 31 12.63 4.79 8.36
N ILE A 32 13.55 5.73 8.59
CA ILE A 32 13.72 6.94 7.80
C ILE A 32 15.14 6.95 7.25
N THR A 33 15.26 6.91 5.93
CA THR A 33 16.55 7.00 5.22
C THR A 33 16.75 8.42 4.72
N PHE A 34 17.66 9.15 5.34
CA PHE A 34 18.02 10.51 4.92
C PHE A 34 19.08 10.46 3.82
N LEU A 35 18.71 11.01 2.67
CA LEU A 35 19.49 11.06 1.44
C LEU A 35 20.00 12.49 1.19
N GLU A 36 20.88 12.61 0.19
CA GLU A 36 21.41 13.91 -0.24
C GLU A 36 20.31 14.85 -0.78
N ASN A 37 20.56 16.16 -0.68
CA ASN A 37 19.63 17.23 -1.05
C ASN A 37 18.31 17.24 -0.28
N ASN A 38 18.37 17.01 1.04
CA ASN A 38 17.21 16.96 1.94
C ASN A 38 16.14 15.95 1.52
N ARG A 39 16.51 14.90 0.79
CA ARG A 39 15.57 13.84 0.40
C ARG A 39 15.46 12.80 1.51
N PHE A 40 14.32 12.12 1.56
CA PHE A 40 14.15 10.96 2.43
C PHE A 40 13.37 9.84 1.74
N GLU A 41 13.56 8.63 2.26
CA GLU A 41 12.68 7.48 2.06
C GLU A 41 12.15 7.05 3.43
N TYR A 42 10.88 6.66 3.46
CA TYR A 42 10.16 6.22 4.65
C TYR A 42 9.64 4.82 4.42
N ASP A 43 9.91 3.94 5.39
CA ASP A 43 9.43 2.57 5.36
C ASP A 43 8.94 2.16 6.76
N TYR A 44 7.65 1.85 6.84
CA TYR A 44 6.98 1.39 8.04
C TYR A 44 6.39 0.02 7.75
N HIS A 45 6.56 -0.92 8.67
CA HIS A 45 5.93 -2.24 8.61
C HIS A 45 5.47 -2.63 10.00
N ASP A 46 4.26 -3.16 10.09
CA ASP A 46 3.79 -3.92 11.24
C ASP A 46 3.05 -5.19 10.76
N CYS A 47 2.40 -5.92 11.66
CA CYS A 47 1.66 -7.13 11.32
C CYS A 47 0.50 -6.92 10.33
N THR A 48 0.02 -5.69 10.22
CA THR A 48 -1.25 -5.34 9.57
C THR A 48 -1.13 -4.24 8.54
N SER A 49 0.05 -3.67 8.34
CA SER A 49 0.23 -2.51 7.49
C SER A 49 1.69 -2.33 7.11
N ILE A 50 1.87 -1.79 5.92
CA ILE A 50 3.14 -1.45 5.30
C ILE A 50 2.94 -0.04 4.76
N HIS A 51 3.65 0.95 5.28
CA HIS A 51 3.58 2.31 4.76
C HIS A 51 4.90 2.69 4.10
N LYS A 52 4.82 3.23 2.88
CA LYS A 52 6.00 3.65 2.13
C LYS A 52 5.81 5.05 1.57
N GLY A 53 6.90 5.77 1.47
CA GLY A 53 6.91 7.03 0.74
C GLY A 53 8.30 7.62 0.61
N LYS A 54 8.40 8.64 -0.23
CA LYS A 54 9.63 9.40 -0.42
C LYS A 54 9.29 10.87 -0.53
N GLY A 55 10.26 11.74 -0.28
CA GLY A 55 10.04 13.17 -0.45
C GLY A 55 11.18 14.02 0.04
N ILE A 56 10.84 15.21 0.54
CA ILE A 56 11.78 16.20 1.06
C ILE A 56 11.52 16.39 2.54
N TYR A 57 12.57 16.33 3.35
CA TYR A 57 12.48 16.64 4.77
C TYR A 57 12.96 18.06 5.05
N LYS A 58 12.48 18.65 6.15
CA LYS A 58 12.92 19.95 6.65
C LYS A 58 13.16 19.86 8.15
N LEU A 59 14.26 20.48 8.59
CA LEU A 59 14.56 20.71 10.00
C LEU A 59 14.24 22.16 10.34
N ASN A 60 13.41 22.39 11.35
CA ASN A 60 13.11 23.72 11.87
C ASN A 60 13.20 23.71 13.40
N GLY A 61 14.39 24.05 13.91
CA GLY A 61 14.71 23.93 15.33
C GLY A 61 14.61 22.48 15.80
N GLN A 62 13.71 22.21 16.73
CA GLN A 62 13.44 20.87 17.28
C GLN A 62 12.36 20.11 16.48
N ASN A 63 12.04 20.51 15.26
CA ASN A 63 11.02 19.82 14.45
C ASN A 63 11.63 19.23 13.19
N LEU A 64 11.29 17.97 12.92
CA LEU A 64 11.51 17.28 11.66
C LEU A 64 10.16 17.15 10.94
N ASN A 65 10.04 17.74 9.77
CA ASN A 65 8.90 17.57 8.88
C ASN A 65 9.32 16.73 7.68
N LEU A 66 8.62 15.64 7.43
CA LEU A 66 8.74 14.81 6.23
C LEU A 66 7.59 15.19 5.29
N ASN A 67 7.89 15.79 4.15
CA ASN A 67 6.89 16.15 3.14
C ASN A 67 6.99 15.17 1.96
N PHE A 68 5.96 14.36 1.79
CA PHE A 68 5.94 13.32 0.77
C PHE A 68 5.73 13.91 -0.62
N GLN A 69 6.48 13.40 -1.59
CA GLN A 69 6.45 13.77 -3.01
C GLN A 69 6.41 12.47 -3.82
N THR A 70 5.31 11.75 -3.73
CA THR A 70 5.08 10.51 -4.48
C THR A 70 3.94 10.73 -5.47
N ASP A 71 4.11 10.24 -6.69
CA ASP A 71 3.02 10.08 -7.65
C ASP A 71 2.01 9.09 -7.05
N SER A 72 0.91 9.62 -6.53
CA SER A 72 -0.17 8.82 -5.95
C SER A 72 -0.70 7.83 -6.99
N SER A 73 -0.45 6.53 -6.80
CA SER A 73 -1.15 5.50 -7.57
C SER A 73 -2.61 5.45 -7.11
N ASN A 74 -3.52 6.08 -7.87
CA ASN A 74 -4.98 5.96 -7.67
C ASN A 74 -5.51 4.60 -8.15
N GLU A 75 -4.69 3.56 -8.05
CA GLU A 75 -5.08 2.24 -8.48
C GLU A 75 -6.21 1.71 -7.60
N LYS A 76 -7.14 0.98 -8.19
CA LYS A 76 -8.20 0.22 -7.52
C LYS A 76 -8.09 -1.24 -7.93
N SER A 77 -8.65 -2.16 -7.13
CA SER A 77 -8.91 -3.53 -7.59
C SER A 77 -9.66 -3.49 -8.92
N GLY A 78 -9.35 -4.44 -9.80
CA GLY A 78 -9.98 -4.51 -11.13
C GLY A 78 -9.94 -5.91 -11.70
N TYR A 79 -10.55 -6.07 -12.86
CA TYR A 79 -10.53 -7.33 -13.61
C TYR A 79 -10.17 -7.07 -15.06
N VAL A 80 -9.61 -8.09 -15.70
CA VAL A 80 -9.39 -8.16 -17.13
C VAL A 80 -10.10 -9.40 -17.63
N ILE A 81 -10.90 -9.24 -18.68
CA ILE A 81 -11.56 -10.36 -19.34
C ILE A 81 -10.66 -10.78 -20.49
N ALA A 82 -9.98 -11.91 -20.34
CA ALA A 82 -9.08 -12.42 -21.37
C ALA A 82 -9.87 -13.01 -22.54
N GLU A 83 -10.97 -13.70 -22.24
CA GLU A 83 -11.84 -14.31 -23.26
C GLU A 83 -13.28 -14.42 -22.75
N THR A 84 -14.24 -14.22 -23.67
CA THR A 84 -15.64 -14.61 -23.46
C THR A 84 -16.13 -15.38 -24.67
N LYS A 85 -16.82 -16.49 -24.43
CA LYS A 85 -17.47 -17.27 -25.50
C LYS A 85 -18.88 -17.62 -25.08
N THR A 86 -19.83 -17.56 -26.02
CA THR A 86 -21.17 -18.07 -25.79
C THR A 86 -21.09 -19.59 -25.59
N SER A 87 -21.61 -20.08 -24.45
CA SER A 87 -21.63 -21.53 -24.21
C SER A 87 -22.70 -22.18 -25.08
N GLN A 88 -22.33 -23.26 -25.77
CA GLN A 88 -23.28 -24.13 -26.47
C GLN A 88 -23.73 -25.32 -25.63
N ASN A 89 -23.21 -25.44 -24.41
CA ASN A 89 -23.51 -26.54 -23.49
C ASN A 89 -24.61 -26.13 -22.50
N ASP A 90 -25.15 -27.11 -21.78
CA ASP A 90 -26.13 -26.89 -20.70
C ASP A 90 -25.53 -26.23 -19.45
N SER A 91 -24.21 -25.99 -19.45
CA SER A 91 -23.49 -25.30 -18.39
C SER A 91 -22.56 -24.23 -18.94
N ILE A 92 -22.35 -23.18 -18.17
CA ILE A 92 -21.26 -22.22 -18.38
C ILE A 92 -20.06 -22.58 -17.49
N GLU A 93 -18.86 -22.33 -17.98
CA GLU A 93 -17.60 -22.49 -17.26
C GLU A 93 -16.95 -21.13 -17.02
N ILE A 94 -16.60 -20.86 -15.75
CA ILE A 94 -15.94 -19.63 -15.34
C ILE A 94 -14.58 -19.99 -14.76
N LYS A 95 -13.53 -19.63 -15.49
CA LYS A 95 -12.12 -19.75 -15.07
C LYS A 95 -11.64 -18.41 -14.53
N ILE A 96 -11.00 -18.43 -13.37
CA ILE A 96 -10.55 -17.23 -12.68
C ILE A 96 -9.11 -17.42 -12.25
N SER A 97 -8.28 -16.43 -12.53
CA SER A 97 -6.91 -16.31 -12.00
C SER A 97 -6.81 -15.01 -11.20
N CYS A 98 -6.33 -15.08 -9.97
CA CYS A 98 -6.24 -13.94 -9.06
C CYS A 98 -4.79 -13.51 -8.84
N TYR A 99 -4.50 -12.22 -8.93
CA TYR A 99 -3.16 -11.65 -8.77
C TYR A 99 -3.15 -10.42 -7.88
N ASP A 100 -2.04 -10.19 -7.18
CA ASP A 100 -1.73 -8.90 -6.58
C ASP A 100 -1.47 -7.91 -7.71
N LYS A 101 -2.22 -6.82 -7.72
CA LYS A 101 -2.16 -5.85 -8.82
C LYS A 101 -0.79 -5.20 -9.00
N LYS A 102 -0.05 -4.99 -7.91
CA LYS A 102 1.22 -4.25 -7.93
C LYS A 102 2.41 -5.19 -8.17
N LEU A 103 2.43 -6.33 -7.48
CA LEU A 103 3.51 -7.31 -7.58
C LEU A 103 3.35 -8.23 -8.79
N ASN A 104 2.14 -8.33 -9.36
CA ASN A 104 1.79 -9.28 -10.40
C ASN A 104 2.07 -10.73 -9.98
N GLU A 105 1.89 -11.02 -8.68
CA GLU A 105 2.07 -12.34 -8.07
C GLU A 105 0.71 -13.02 -7.88
N SER A 106 0.64 -14.34 -8.06
CA SER A 106 -0.60 -15.10 -7.84
C SER A 106 -1.08 -15.01 -6.39
N LEU A 107 -2.38 -14.82 -6.20
CA LEU A 107 -3.02 -14.82 -4.89
C LEU A 107 -3.70 -16.16 -4.63
N VAL A 108 -3.14 -16.88 -3.66
CA VAL A 108 -3.63 -18.19 -3.21
C VAL A 108 -4.79 -18.03 -2.22
N PHE A 109 -5.74 -18.97 -2.25
CA PHE A 109 -6.88 -19.01 -1.34
C PHE A 109 -7.78 -17.76 -1.33
N VAL A 110 -7.81 -17.00 -2.44
CA VAL A 110 -8.79 -15.92 -2.64
C VAL A 110 -10.18 -16.55 -2.66
N THR A 111 -11.06 -16.05 -1.80
CA THR A 111 -12.44 -16.53 -1.74
C THR A 111 -13.23 -15.91 -2.87
N ILE A 112 -13.60 -16.73 -3.85
CA ILE A 112 -14.53 -16.36 -4.93
C ILE A 112 -15.91 -16.85 -4.54
N THR A 113 -16.89 -15.95 -4.52
CA THR A 113 -18.29 -16.27 -4.31
C THR A 113 -19.14 -15.73 -5.44
N PHE A 114 -20.23 -16.42 -5.74
CA PHE A 114 -21.19 -16.01 -6.74
C PHE A 114 -22.53 -15.78 -6.07
N LYS A 115 -23.11 -14.62 -6.34
CA LYS A 115 -24.41 -14.24 -5.83
C LYS A 115 -25.42 -14.16 -6.96
N ASN A 116 -26.66 -14.53 -6.65
CA ASN A 116 -27.79 -14.31 -7.55
C ASN A 116 -28.33 -12.86 -7.43
N LYS A 117 -29.37 -12.53 -8.20
CA LYS A 117 -30.05 -11.22 -8.16
C LYS A 117 -30.64 -10.84 -6.80
N LYS A 118 -30.85 -11.80 -5.90
CA LYS A 118 -31.33 -11.59 -4.51
C LYS A 118 -30.18 -11.42 -3.51
N ASP A 119 -28.95 -11.19 -3.99
CA ASP A 119 -27.71 -11.08 -3.21
C ASP A 119 -27.38 -12.32 -2.35
N SER A 120 -28.03 -13.45 -2.62
CA SER A 120 -27.74 -14.71 -1.92
C SER A 120 -26.56 -15.41 -2.56
N VAL A 121 -25.59 -15.85 -1.76
CA VAL A 121 -24.46 -16.66 -2.23
C VAL A 121 -25.00 -18.03 -2.65
N ILE A 122 -24.80 -18.39 -3.92
CA ILE A 122 -25.26 -19.66 -4.50
C ILE A 122 -24.12 -20.65 -4.74
N ALA A 123 -22.88 -20.17 -4.81
CA ALA A 123 -21.69 -20.98 -4.95
C ALA A 123 -20.45 -20.20 -4.49
N GLY A 124 -19.39 -20.92 -4.18
CA GLY A 124 -18.09 -20.32 -3.93
C GLY A 124 -16.97 -21.35 -3.97
N LYS A 125 -15.76 -20.86 -4.25
CA LYS A 125 -14.54 -21.66 -4.29
C LYS A 125 -13.35 -20.75 -3.97
N ALA A 126 -12.38 -21.29 -3.23
CA ALA A 126 -11.10 -20.62 -3.04
C ALA A 126 -10.18 -20.87 -4.24
N THR A 127 -9.28 -19.94 -4.56
CA THR A 127 -8.19 -20.21 -5.50
C THR A 127 -7.21 -21.23 -4.94
N ASP A 128 -6.58 -21.98 -5.83
CA ASP A 128 -5.53 -22.95 -5.51
C ASP A 128 -4.17 -22.27 -5.24
N LEU A 129 -3.11 -23.07 -5.16
CA LEU A 129 -1.73 -22.60 -4.91
C LEU A 129 -1.13 -21.80 -6.06
N ASP A 130 -1.72 -21.86 -7.26
CA ASP A 130 -1.32 -21.07 -8.42
C ASP A 130 -2.21 -19.82 -8.60
N GLY A 131 -3.15 -19.60 -7.69
CA GLY A 131 -4.10 -18.50 -7.72
C GLY A 131 -5.27 -18.72 -8.67
N ASN A 132 -5.54 -19.96 -9.06
CA ASN A 132 -6.58 -20.29 -10.04
C ASN A 132 -7.81 -20.94 -9.39
N CYS A 133 -8.98 -20.73 -9.98
CA CYS A 133 -10.14 -21.57 -9.72
C CYS A 133 -11.03 -21.71 -10.95
N THR A 134 -11.87 -22.74 -10.94
CA THR A 134 -12.88 -22.97 -11.97
C THR A 134 -14.17 -23.43 -11.30
N ILE A 135 -15.29 -22.82 -11.70
CA ILE A 135 -16.64 -23.14 -11.26
C ILE A 135 -17.54 -23.28 -12.50
N LYS A 136 -18.46 -24.25 -12.46
CA LYS A 136 -19.48 -24.44 -13.48
C LYS A 136 -20.85 -24.11 -12.92
N PHE A 137 -21.68 -23.47 -13.74
CA PHE A 137 -23.07 -23.21 -13.43
C PHE A 137 -23.95 -23.81 -14.51
N PRO A 138 -25.14 -24.35 -14.18
CA PRO A 138 -26.16 -24.58 -15.17
C PRO A 138 -26.45 -23.29 -15.93
N ARG A 139 -26.69 -23.40 -17.24
CA ARG A 139 -27.05 -22.27 -18.09
C ARG A 139 -28.34 -21.62 -17.58
N SER A 140 -28.37 -20.30 -17.52
CA SER A 140 -29.49 -19.53 -16.96
C SER A 140 -29.43 -18.10 -17.44
N SER A 141 -30.59 -17.51 -17.74
CA SER A 141 -30.71 -16.09 -18.11
C SER A 141 -30.51 -15.13 -16.92
N ASP A 142 -30.33 -15.68 -15.71
CA ASP A 142 -30.02 -14.88 -14.54
C ASP A 142 -28.55 -14.46 -14.48
N SER A 143 -28.32 -13.16 -14.32
CA SER A 143 -27.00 -12.60 -14.06
C SER A 143 -26.46 -13.06 -12.71
N LEU A 144 -25.15 -13.33 -12.69
CA LEU A 144 -24.41 -13.65 -11.47
C LEU A 144 -23.50 -12.49 -11.09
N THR A 145 -23.41 -12.18 -9.80
CA THR A 145 -22.39 -11.27 -9.28
C THR A 145 -21.24 -12.10 -8.72
N LEU A 146 -20.08 -12.00 -9.36
CA LEU A 146 -18.82 -12.51 -8.83
C LEU A 146 -18.32 -11.56 -7.74
N CYS A 147 -17.96 -12.11 -6.58
CA CYS A 147 -17.36 -11.41 -5.46
C CYS A 147 -16.03 -12.07 -5.12
N ALA A 148 -14.92 -11.36 -5.28
CA ALA A 148 -13.58 -11.79 -4.87
C ALA A 148 -13.17 -11.10 -3.57
N ARG A 149 -12.76 -11.89 -2.57
CA ARG A 149 -12.35 -11.40 -1.25
C ARG A 149 -11.08 -12.09 -0.79
N TYR A 150 -10.17 -11.31 -0.24
CA TYR A 150 -8.93 -11.81 0.33
C TYR A 150 -8.48 -10.88 1.47
N ILE A 151 -7.91 -11.45 2.53
CA ILE A 151 -7.54 -10.70 3.73
C ILE A 151 -6.45 -9.70 3.35
N GLY A 152 -6.68 -8.42 3.68
CA GLY A 152 -5.74 -7.37 3.34
C GLY A 152 -5.86 -6.82 1.92
N TYR A 153 -6.95 -7.11 1.21
CA TYR A 153 -7.20 -6.61 -0.16
C TYR A 153 -8.57 -5.97 -0.29
N GLU A 154 -8.69 -5.01 -1.21
CA GLU A 154 -9.94 -4.40 -1.61
C GLU A 154 -10.80 -5.45 -2.32
N ALA A 155 -12.01 -5.70 -1.77
CA ALA A 155 -12.96 -6.64 -2.34
C ALA A 155 -13.43 -6.18 -3.72
N LEU A 156 -13.57 -7.12 -4.65
CA LEU A 156 -14.02 -6.85 -6.01
C LEU A 156 -15.40 -7.47 -6.24
N ASN A 157 -16.29 -6.71 -6.87
CA ASN A 157 -17.60 -7.20 -7.32
C ASN A 157 -17.72 -6.97 -8.83
N TYR A 158 -18.18 -7.99 -9.55
CA TYR A 158 -18.40 -7.91 -11.00
C TYR A 158 -19.67 -8.66 -11.41
N ILE A 159 -20.51 -8.02 -12.22
CA ILE A 159 -21.75 -8.62 -12.74
C ILE A 159 -21.42 -9.29 -14.06
N LEU A 160 -21.60 -10.61 -14.11
CA LEU A 160 -21.40 -11.42 -15.31
C LEU A 160 -22.61 -11.33 -16.23
N ILE A 161 -22.33 -11.21 -17.53
CA ILE A 161 -23.33 -11.43 -18.57
C ILE A 161 -23.70 -12.93 -18.57
N PRO A 162 -24.99 -13.28 -18.51
CA PRO A 162 -25.45 -14.66 -18.51
C PRO A 162 -24.98 -15.49 -19.73
N ASP A 163 -25.06 -16.81 -19.60
CA ASP A 163 -24.88 -17.79 -20.70
C ASP A 163 -23.55 -17.70 -21.48
N LYS A 164 -22.51 -17.19 -20.81
CA LYS A 164 -21.15 -17.11 -21.36
C LYS A 164 -20.15 -17.87 -20.50
N ASP A 165 -19.23 -18.52 -21.18
CA ASP A 165 -17.98 -18.99 -20.60
C ASP A 165 -17.03 -17.80 -20.44
N TYR A 166 -16.26 -17.80 -19.36
CA TYR A 166 -15.34 -16.73 -19.03
C TYR A 166 -13.95 -17.25 -18.70
N ASN A 167 -12.95 -16.50 -19.17
CA ASN A 167 -11.60 -16.53 -18.64
C ASN A 167 -11.26 -15.16 -18.03
N LEU A 168 -11.32 -15.06 -16.70
CA LEU A 168 -11.18 -13.83 -15.94
C LEU A 168 -9.84 -13.77 -15.23
N GLN A 169 -9.16 -12.65 -15.38
CA GLN A 169 -8.07 -12.27 -14.50
C GLN A 169 -8.57 -11.22 -13.51
N VAL A 170 -8.47 -11.53 -12.22
CA VAL A 170 -8.84 -10.63 -11.12
C VAL A 170 -7.56 -10.06 -10.51
N ASN A 171 -7.37 -8.75 -10.64
CA ASN A 171 -6.20 -8.05 -10.09
C ASN A 171 -6.62 -7.30 -8.82
N MET A 172 -6.27 -7.84 -7.66
CA MET A 172 -6.65 -7.28 -6.37
C MET A 172 -5.61 -6.30 -5.86
N LYS A 173 -6.07 -5.14 -5.37
CA LYS A 173 -5.24 -4.16 -4.69
C LYS A 173 -5.18 -4.47 -3.19
N THR A 174 -3.98 -4.50 -2.62
CA THR A 174 -3.81 -4.63 -1.17
C THR A 174 -4.22 -3.35 -0.42
N ASN A 175 -4.90 -3.51 0.71
CA ASN A 175 -5.22 -2.47 1.69
C ASN A 175 -4.13 -2.33 2.77
N PHE A 176 -3.24 -3.32 2.90
CA PHE A 176 -2.15 -3.25 3.87
C PHE A 176 -1.05 -2.28 3.45
N ARG A 177 -0.95 -1.95 2.15
CA ARG A 177 0.06 -0.99 1.68
C ARG A 177 -0.52 0.41 1.60
N LYS A 178 -0.09 1.30 2.50
CA LYS A 178 -0.27 2.74 2.35
C LYS A 178 0.94 3.31 1.59
N GLU A 179 0.68 3.95 0.46
CA GLU A 179 1.66 4.84 -0.15
C GLU A 179 1.29 6.27 0.22
N TYR A 180 2.21 6.98 0.88
CA TYR A 180 2.01 8.41 1.16
C TYR A 180 1.97 9.19 -0.15
N LYS A 181 0.90 9.96 -0.34
CA LYS A 181 0.64 10.80 -1.49
C LYS A 181 1.43 12.10 -1.41
N SER A 182 1.71 12.69 -2.58
CA SER A 182 2.30 14.03 -2.64
C SER A 182 1.49 15.03 -1.80
N GLY A 183 2.19 15.76 -0.92
CA GLY A 183 1.60 16.76 -0.02
C GLY A 183 1.16 16.22 1.35
N GLU A 184 1.10 14.90 1.55
CA GLU A 184 1.01 14.36 2.92
C GLU A 184 2.30 14.70 3.70
N THR A 185 2.17 14.81 5.02
CA THR A 185 3.30 15.12 5.90
C THR A 185 3.32 14.24 7.13
N LEU A 186 4.52 13.89 7.59
CA LEU A 186 4.75 13.42 8.96
C LEU A 186 5.57 14.45 9.72
N ASN A 187 5.19 14.73 10.96
CA ASN A 187 5.87 15.66 11.83
C ASN A 187 6.42 14.93 13.05
N PHE A 188 7.65 15.25 13.41
CA PHE A 188 8.30 14.75 14.61
C PHE A 188 8.94 15.89 15.39
N LYS A 189 8.86 15.81 16.71
CA LYS A 189 9.70 16.61 17.61
C LYS A 189 11.00 15.86 17.87
N ILE A 190 12.11 16.55 17.77
CA ILE A 190 13.45 16.04 18.03
C ILE A 190 13.83 16.42 19.46
N ARG A 191 14.09 15.42 20.30
CA ARG A 191 14.70 15.64 21.61
C ARG A 191 16.22 15.68 21.52
N LYS A 192 16.81 14.79 20.71
CA LYS A 192 18.26 14.62 20.62
C LYS A 192 18.68 14.01 19.28
N ILE A 193 19.81 14.47 18.75
CA ILE A 193 20.47 13.88 17.58
C ILE A 193 21.89 13.50 18.01
N THR A 194 22.30 12.28 17.67
CA THR A 194 23.69 11.81 17.83
C THR A 194 24.20 11.24 16.51
N THR A 195 25.49 10.87 16.47
CA THR A 195 26.06 10.19 15.29
C THR A 195 25.45 8.81 15.04
N ARG A 196 24.81 8.20 16.05
CA ARG A 196 24.29 6.83 16.04
C ARG A 196 22.77 6.75 16.19
N SER A 197 22.07 7.83 16.53
CA SER A 197 20.63 7.79 16.76
C SER A 197 19.95 9.15 16.65
N ILE A 198 18.64 9.12 16.44
CA ILE A 198 17.75 10.28 16.51
C ILE A 198 16.61 9.92 17.46
N ASP A 199 16.30 10.84 18.35
CA ASP A 199 15.28 10.67 19.38
C ASP A 199 14.06 11.51 19.02
N LEU A 200 13.02 10.84 18.50
CA LEU A 200 11.87 11.45 17.84
C LEU A 200 10.59 11.19 18.61
N GLN A 201 9.72 12.19 18.69
CA GLN A 201 8.35 12.06 19.16
C GLN A 201 7.41 12.41 17.99
N PRO A 202 6.61 11.46 17.48
CA PRO A 202 5.65 11.76 16.42
C PRO A 202 4.53 12.69 16.92
N ASP A 203 3.98 13.48 16.00
CA ASP A 203 2.97 14.51 16.28
C ASP A 203 1.54 13.94 16.39
N TYR A 204 1.33 13.00 17.32
CA TYR A 204 0.00 12.58 17.77
C TYR A 204 -0.09 12.58 19.30
N GLU A 205 -1.32 12.72 19.83
CA GLU A 205 -1.54 12.97 21.26
C GLU A 205 -0.84 11.93 22.14
N LYS A 206 0.08 12.42 22.99
CA LYS A 206 0.80 11.66 24.04
C LYS A 206 1.73 10.56 23.52
N ALA A 207 2.21 10.62 22.29
CA ALA A 207 3.26 9.71 21.83
C ALA A 207 4.52 9.82 22.72
N PRO A 208 5.14 8.71 23.14
CA PRO A 208 6.45 8.76 23.78
C PRO A 208 7.52 9.20 22.78
N TYR A 209 8.68 9.58 23.31
CA TYR A 209 9.88 9.69 22.49
C TYR A 209 10.45 8.30 22.21
N GLU A 210 10.77 8.05 20.96
CA GLU A 210 11.29 6.80 20.44
C GLU A 210 12.68 7.01 19.85
N ILE A 211 13.57 6.04 20.10
CA ILE A 211 14.94 6.08 19.60
C ILE A 211 14.98 5.36 18.26
N TYR A 212 15.42 6.09 17.24
CA TYR A 212 15.73 5.59 15.92
C TYR A 212 17.23 5.39 15.84
N GLU A 213 17.67 4.14 15.77
CA GLU A 213 19.08 3.78 15.70
C GLU A 213 19.58 3.75 14.26
N LYS A 214 20.79 4.25 14.05
CA LYS A 214 21.44 4.28 12.75
C LYS A 214 21.90 2.88 12.35
N ARG A 215 21.51 2.43 11.17
CA ARG A 215 21.99 1.18 10.54
C ARG A 215 23.26 1.40 9.73
#